data_AF-A0A3B9FFY4-F1
#
_entry.id   AF-A0A3B9FFY4-F1
#
_cell.length_a   1.000
_cell.length_b   1.000
_cell.length_c   1.000
_cell.angle_alpha   90.00
_cell.angle_beta   90.00
_cell.angle_gamma   90.00
#
_symmetry.space_group_name_H-M   'P 1'
#
loop_
_entity.id
_entity.type
_entity.pdbx_description
1 polymer ?
#
loop_
_entity_poly.entity_id
_entity_poly.type
_entity_poly.pdbx_seq_one_letter_code
_entity_poly.pdbx_strand_id
1 'polypeptide(L)' 'MNSPTFVAFNLTERMQLIGGSWYGGEMKKGLFSVMNYLLPQKGIASMHCSANCGADGDVA' A
#
# COMPACT_ATOMS: atom_id res chain seq x y z
N MET A 1 9.66 -1.63 -20.38
CA MET A 1 10.08 -2.20 -19.08
C MET A 1 11.58 -2.35 -19.10
N ASN A 2 12.27 -1.77 -18.11
CA ASN A 2 13.73 -1.67 -18.09
C ASN A 2 14.40 -2.86 -17.37
N SER A 3 13.60 -3.82 -16.89
CA SER A 3 14.00 -5.01 -16.14
C SER A 3 12.95 -6.10 -16.35
N PRO A 4 13.32 -7.39 -16.21
CA PRO A 4 12.35 -8.49 -16.11
C PRO A 4 11.41 -8.37 -14.91
N THR A 5 11.78 -7.60 -13.88
CA THR A 5 10.94 -7.34 -12.71
C THR A 5 10.03 -6.14 -12.92
N PHE A 6 8.75 -6.28 -12.64
CA PHE A 6 7.77 -5.19 -12.69
C PHE A 6 6.68 -5.33 -11.63
N VAL A 7 6.16 -4.19 -11.19
CA VAL A 7 4.96 -4.06 -10.35
C VAL A 7 4.07 -3.00 -10.99
N ALA A 8 2.87 -3.38 -11.42
CA ALA A 8 1.93 -2.51 -12.11
C ALA A 8 0.56 -2.53 -11.40
N PHE A 9 -0.15 -1.39 -11.46
CA PHE A 9 -1.45 -1.22 -10.84
C PHE A 9 -2.48 -0.79 -11.88
N ASN A 10 -3.56 -1.57 -12.02
CA ASN A 10 -4.76 -1.16 -12.73
C ASN A 10 -5.79 -0.69 -11.70
N LEU A 11 -5.95 0.63 -11.57
CA LEU A 11 -6.83 1.23 -10.58
C LEU A 11 -8.31 1.10 -10.97
N THR A 12 -8.61 1.02 -12.28
CA THR A 12 -9.98 0.83 -12.80
C THR A 12 -10.51 -0.55 -12.43
N GLU A 13 -9.70 -1.59 -12.69
CA GLU A 13 -10.05 -2.99 -12.38
C GLU A 13 -9.65 -3.42 -10.97
N ARG A 14 -8.99 -2.55 -10.20
CA ARG A 14 -8.50 -2.80 -8.84
C ARG A 14 -7.57 -4.01 -8.75
N MET A 15 -6.63 -4.09 -9.70
CA MET A 15 -5.70 -5.22 -9.83
C MET A 15 -4.24 -4.76 -9.69
N GLN A 16 -3.44 -5.56 -8.96
CA GLN A 16 -1.98 -5.43 -8.94
C GLN A 16 -1.37 -6.62 -9.71
N LEU A 17 -0.45 -6.34 -10.62
CA LEU A 17 0.34 -7.34 -11.34
C LEU A 17 1.80 -7.25 -10.89
N ILE A 18 2.33 -8.35 -10.38
CA ILE A 18 3.74 -8.48 -9.96
C ILE A 18 4.36 -9.56 -10.86
N GLY A 19 5.45 -9.23 -11.53
CA GLY A 19 6.20 -10.15 -12.37
C GLY A 19 7.69 -10.04 -12.14
N GLY A 20 8.41 -11.14 -12.32
CA GLY A 20 9.87 -11.17 -12.20
C GLY A 20 10.40 -10.92 -10.79
N SER A 21 9.57 -11.06 -9.76
CA SER A 21 9.99 -11.04 -8.35
C SER A 21 9.16 -12.02 -7.53
N TRP A 22 9.85 -12.73 -6.64
CA TRP A 22 9.24 -13.61 -5.63
C TRP A 22 9.26 -12.99 -4.23
N TYR A 23 9.67 -11.72 -4.14
CA TYR A 23 9.75 -11.02 -2.87
C TYR A 23 8.35 -10.59 -2.40
N GLY A 24 7.86 -11.21 -1.32
CA GLY A 24 6.52 -10.93 -0.79
C GLY A 24 6.30 -9.48 -0.33
N GLY A 25 7.37 -8.71 -0.10
CA GLY A 25 7.27 -7.28 0.21
C GLY A 25 6.63 -6.46 -0.90
N GLU A 26 6.69 -6.91 -2.16
CA GLU A 26 6.03 -6.24 -3.30
C GLU A 26 4.49 -6.26 -3.16
N MET A 27 3.93 -7.34 -2.61
CA MET A 27 2.50 -7.40 -2.30
C MET A 27 2.14 -6.43 -1.18
N LYS A 28 2.90 -6.43 -0.08
CA LYS A 28 2.66 -5.54 1.07
C LYS A 28 2.76 -4.06 0.67
N LYS A 29 3.85 -3.68 0.00
CA LYS A 29 4.11 -2.28 -0.40
C LYS A 29 3.22 -1.85 -1.56
N GLY A 30 2.81 -2.78 -2.42
CA GLY A 30 1.85 -2.48 -3.46
C GLY A 30 0.48 -2.09 -2.92
N LEU A 31 -0.08 -2.90 -2.02
CA LEU A 31 -1.34 -2.54 -1.35
C LEU A 31 -1.22 -1.23 -0.58
N PHE A 32 -0.11 -1.03 0.15
CA PHE A 32 0.16 0.23 0.83
C PHE A 32 0.14 1.42 -0.15
N SER A 33 0.75 1.28 -1.34
CA SER A 33 0.76 2.32 -2.37
C SER A 33 -0.65 2.63 -2.90
N VAL A 34 -1.47 1.61 -3.13
CA VAL A 34 -2.88 1.78 -3.53
C VAL A 34 -3.67 2.53 -2.45
N MET A 35 -3.48 2.20 -1.18
CA MET A 35 -4.15 2.90 -0.08
C MET A 35 -3.72 4.36 0.05
N ASN A 36 -2.45 4.67 -0.19
CA ASN A 36 -1.97 6.06 -0.24
C ASN A 36 -2.61 6.86 -1.38
N TYR A 37 -3.07 6.21 -2.44
CA TYR A 37 -3.81 6.89 -3.50
C TYR A 37 -5.31 7.05 -3.18
N LEU A 38 -5.95 6.00 -2.65
CA LEU A 38 -7.41 5.97 -2.45
C LEU A 38 -7.88 6.70 -1.18
N LEU A 39 -7.12 6.65 -0.08
CA LEU A 39 -7.54 7.26 1.19
C LEU A 39 -7.60 8.80 1.11
N PRO A 40 -6.62 9.51 0.52
CA PRO A 40 -6.70 10.96 0.40
C PRO A 40 -7.90 11.44 -0.42
N GLN A 41 -8.32 10.68 -1.44
CA GLN A 41 -9.53 10.98 -2.22
C GLN A 41 -10.81 10.90 -1.40
N LYS A 42 -10.80 10.18 -0.28
CA LYS A 42 -11.90 10.10 0.69
C LYS A 42 -11.73 11.11 1.84
N GLY A 43 -10.75 12.00 1.78
CA GLY A 43 -10.41 12.93 2.86
C GLY A 43 -9.74 12.28 4.07
N ILE A 44 -9.23 11.04 3.93
CA ILE A 44 -8.55 10.31 4.99
C ILE A 44 -7.04 10.35 4.77
N ALA A 45 -6.29 10.78 5.77
CA ALA A 45 -4.82 10.74 5.72
C ALA A 45 -4.32 9.30 5.75
N SER A 46 -3.47 8.93 4.77
CA SER A 46 -2.74 7.67 4.77
C SER A 46 -1.37 7.88 5.42
N MET A 47 -0.94 6.97 6.30
CA MET A 47 0.31 7.10 7.05
C MET A 47 1.17 5.85 6.96
N HIS A 48 2.49 6.04 6.81
CA HIS A 48 3.49 4.99 6.98
C HIS A 48 4.04 5.01 8.41
N CYS A 49 3.19 4.74 9.38
CA CYS A 49 3.58 4.75 10.80
C CYS A 49 3.09 3.49 11.51
N SER A 50 3.69 3.21 12.65
CA SER A 50 3.04 2.43 13.70
C SER A 50 2.06 3.33 14.46
N ALA A 51 1.08 2.73 15.11
CA ALA A 51 0.26 3.39 16.12
C ALA A 51 0.02 2.40 17.26
N ASN A 52 -0.07 2.90 18.48
CA ASN A 52 -0.46 2.09 19.64
C ASN A 52 -1.57 2.81 20.43
N CYS A 53 -2.26 2.08 21.31
CA CYS A 53 -3.32 2.60 22.15
C CYS A 53 -3.07 2.18 23.60
N GLY A 54 -3.07 3.15 24.52
CA GLY A 54 -3.02 2.91 25.96
C GLY A 54 -4.35 2.39 26.51
N ALA A 55 -4.35 1.93 27.76
CA ALA A 55 -5.53 1.38 28.42
C ALA A 55 -6.63 2.44 28.63
N ASP A 56 -6.23 3.71 28.72
CA ASP A 56 -7.13 4.85 28.90
C ASP A 56 -7.62 5.45 27.56
N GLY A 57 -7.29 4.79 26.42
CA GLY A 57 -7.75 5.17 25.10
C GLY A 57 -6.90 6.25 24.40
N ASP A 58 -5.77 6.63 24.98
CA ASP A 58 -4.78 7.51 24.38
C ASP A 58 -4.01 6.80 23.26
N VAL A 59 -3.75 7.51 22.15
CA VAL A 59 -3.05 6.96 20.98
C VAL A 59 -1.74 7.72 20.73
N ALA A 60 -0.67 6.97 20.44
CA ALA A 60 0.64 7.49 20.05
C ALA A 60 1.03 7.06 18.63
#